data_AF-A0A511B133-F1
#
_entry.id   AF-A0A511B133-F1
#
_cell.length_a   1.000
_cell.length_b   1.000
_cell.length_c   1.000
_cell.angle_alpha   90.00
_cell.angle_beta   90.00
_cell.angle_gamma   90.00
#
_symmetry.space_group_name_H-M   'P 1'
#
loop_
_entity.id
_entity.type
_entity.pdbx_description
1 polymer ?
#
loop_
_entity_poly.entity_id
_entity_poly.type
_entity_poly.pdbx_seq_one_letter_code
_entity_poly.pdbx_strand_id
1 'polypeptide(L)' 'MSDLPITEAKSIVADAVEMAGGQHALARNLRINQSDISQAVNNGRTDSRNRVLNALGYAVIETIRPMKGQNR' A
#
# COMPACT_ATOMS: atom_id res chain seq x y z
N MET A 1 14.51 -11.08 2.85
CA MET A 1 13.27 -10.26 2.93
C MET A 1 12.12 -11.19 2.62
N SER A 2 11.14 -11.30 3.52
CA SER A 2 9.92 -12.06 3.31
C SER A 2 8.88 -11.17 2.66
N ASP A 3 8.27 -11.65 1.58
CA ASP A 3 7.17 -10.94 0.93
C ASP A 3 5.94 -10.94 1.85
N LEU A 4 5.31 -9.78 2.02
CA LEU A 4 4.05 -9.67 2.74
C LEU A 4 2.88 -9.83 1.76
N PRO A 5 1.83 -10.59 2.10
CA PRO A 5 0.67 -10.74 1.24
C PRO A 5 -0.04 -9.39 1.08
N ILE A 6 -0.53 -9.09 -0.13
CA ILE A 6 -1.19 -7.80 -0.43
C ILE A 6 -2.43 -7.53 0.44
N THR A 7 -3.01 -8.56 1.04
CA THR A 7 -4.10 -8.46 2.02
C THR A 7 -3.71 -7.70 3.29
N GLU A 8 -2.41 -7.67 3.62
CA GLU A 8 -1.86 -6.94 4.78
C GLU A 8 -1.61 -5.45 4.48
N ALA A 9 -1.74 -5.01 3.23
CA ALA A 9 -1.52 -3.60 2.88
C ALA A 9 -2.36 -2.64 3.71
N LYS A 10 -3.60 -3.03 4.03
CA LYS A 10 -4.49 -2.19 4.85
C LYS A 10 -3.99 -2.05 6.29
N SER A 11 -3.55 -3.14 6.93
CA SER A 11 -3.04 -3.09 8.29
C SER A 11 -1.73 -2.30 8.35
N ILE A 12 -0.82 -2.51 7.40
CA ILE A 12 0.44 -1.74 7.30
C ILE A 12 0.17 -0.23 7.25
N VAL A 13 -0.78 0.19 6.40
CA VAL A 13 -1.13 1.61 6.28
C VAL A 13 -1.84 2.12 7.53
N ALA A 14 -2.72 1.33 8.15
CA ALA A 14 -3.41 1.72 9.37
C ALA A 14 -2.43 1.92 10.54
N ASP A 15 -1.47 1.02 10.71
CA ASP A 15 -0.44 1.10 11.74
C ASP A 15 0.44 2.34 11.52
N ALA A 16 0.84 2.61 10.27
CA ALA A 16 1.59 3.82 9.94
C ALA A 16 0.81 5.11 10.22
N VAL A 17 -0.51 5.11 9.99
CA VAL A 17 -1.40 6.22 10.33
C VAL A 17 -1.45 6.44 11.84
N GLU A 18 -1.59 5.36 12.62
CA GLU A 18 -1.61 5.41 14.08
C GLU A 18 -0.28 5.94 14.64
N MET A 19 0.85 5.40 14.18
CA MET A 19 2.19 5.83 14.58
C MET A 19 2.49 7.29 14.24
N ALA A 20 1.95 7.80 13.13
CA ALA A 20 2.10 9.20 12.74
C ALA A 20 1.19 10.14 13.54
N GLY A 21 0.19 9.64 14.28
CA GLY A 21 -0.81 10.46 14.96
C GLY A 21 -1.96 10.92 14.06
N GLY A 22 -2.24 10.17 12.99
CA GLY A 22 -3.38 10.38 12.09
C GLY A 22 -2.99 10.57 10.62
N GLN A 23 -3.99 10.50 9.74
CA GLN A 23 -3.79 10.53 8.28
C GLN A 23 -3.12 11.84 7.81
N HIS A 24 -3.47 12.97 8.44
CA HIS A 24 -2.92 14.27 8.08
C HIS A 24 -1.43 14.38 8.44
N ALA A 25 -1.04 13.86 9.61
CA ALA A 25 0.35 13.84 10.05
C ALA A 25 1.18 12.89 9.15
N LEU A 26 0.64 11.71 8.82
CA LEU A 26 1.29 10.79 7.89
C LEU A 26 1.47 11.42 6.50
N ALA A 27 0.45 12.11 5.98
CA ALA A 27 0.52 12.82 4.70
C ALA A 27 1.68 13.82 4.67
N ARG A 28 1.84 14.60 5.75
CA ARG A 28 2.92 15.57 5.90
C ARG A 28 4.29 14.90 5.97
N ASN A 29 4.41 13.80 6.72
CA ASN A 29 5.67 13.07 6.87
C ASN A 29 6.13 12.45 5.54
N LEU A 30 5.20 11.84 4.80
CA LEU A 30 5.45 11.16 3.54
C LEU A 30 5.44 12.10 2.32
N ARG A 31 5.03 13.37 2.49
CA ARG A 31 4.84 14.36 1.42
C ARG A 31 3.92 13.87 0.30
N ILE A 32 2.84 13.17 0.68
CA ILE A 32 1.80 12.69 -0.23
C ILE A 32 0.44 13.29 0.13
N ASN A 33 -0.55 13.14 -0.75
CA ASN A 33 -1.89 13.62 -0.49
C ASN A 33 -2.57 12.79 0.60
N GLN A 34 -3.24 13.46 1.55
CA GLN A 34 -4.07 12.78 2.56
C GLN A 34 -5.17 11.92 1.90
N SER A 35 -5.68 12.33 0.74
CA SER A 35 -6.66 11.56 -0.03
C SER A 35 -6.11 10.19 -0.44
N ASP A 36 -4.83 10.08 -0.78
CA ASP A 36 -4.22 8.78 -1.13
C ASP A 36 -4.16 7.85 0.09
N ILE A 37 -3.87 8.39 1.28
CA ILE A 37 -3.91 7.65 2.55
C ILE A 37 -5.33 7.21 2.88
N SER A 38 -6.31 8.11 2.74
CA SER A 38 -7.72 7.80 2.94
C SER A 38 -8.21 6.68 2.03
N GLN A 39 -7.79 6.70 0.75
CA GLN A 39 -8.07 5.61 -0.18
C GLN A 39 -7.39 4.31 0.26
N ALA A 40 -6.13 4.36 0.71
CA ALA A 40 -5.39 3.18 1.12
C ALA A 40 -5.99 2.47 2.35
N VAL A 41 -6.48 3.21 3.36
CA VAL A 41 -7.13 2.61 4.55
C VAL A 41 -8.55 2.10 4.28
N ASN A 42 -9.25 2.69 3.31
CA ASN A 42 -10.64 2.34 2.98
C ASN A 42 -10.74 1.31 1.85
N ASN A 43 -9.63 0.65 1.48
CA ASN A 43 -9.57 -0.29 0.35
C ASN A 43 -10.06 0.34 -0.98
N GLY A 44 -9.69 1.61 -1.19
CA GLY A 44 -9.95 2.37 -2.39
C GLY A 44 -9.01 1.98 -3.54
N ARG A 45 -8.72 2.94 -4.43
CA ARG A 45 -7.95 2.69 -5.67
C ARG A 45 -6.58 2.06 -5.39
N THR A 46 -6.24 1.00 -6.14
CA THR A 46 -4.94 0.30 -6.07
C THR A 46 -3.77 1.27 -6.23
N ASP A 47 -3.86 2.23 -7.15
CA ASP A 47 -2.80 3.23 -7.37
C ASP A 47 -2.49 4.05 -6.12
N SER A 48 -3.54 4.51 -5.40
CA SER A 48 -3.37 5.30 -4.17
C SER A 48 -2.73 4.46 -3.07
N ARG A 49 -3.18 3.21 -2.90
CA ARG A 49 -2.56 2.26 -1.96
C ARG A 49 -1.08 2.03 -2.27
N ASN A 50 -0.75 1.79 -3.54
CA ASN A 50 0.62 1.51 -3.96
C ASN A 50 1.52 2.74 -3.75
N ARG A 51 1.04 3.97 -3.99
CA ARG A 51 1.79 5.20 -3.67
C ARG A 51 2.11 5.30 -2.18
N VAL A 52 1.15 5.03 -1.31
CA VAL A 52 1.35 5.08 0.14
C VAL A 52 2.36 4.01 0.57
N LEU A 53 2.23 2.78 0.08
CA LEU A 53 3.17 1.69 0.39
C LEU A 53 4.59 2.00 -0.10
N ASN A 54 4.73 2.55 -1.32
CA ASN A 54 6.02 2.98 -1.85
C ASN A 54 6.64 4.10 -0.99
N ALA A 55 5.83 5.07 -0.54
CA ALA A 55 6.30 6.14 0.35
C ALA A 55 6.71 5.61 1.74
N LEU A 56 6.09 4.53 2.21
CA LEU A 56 6.48 3.79 3.42
C LEU A 56 7.71 2.89 3.22
N GLY A 57 8.26 2.81 2.00
CA GLY A 57 9.45 2.01 1.68
C GLY A 57 9.17 0.57 1.25
N TYR A 58 7.90 0.21 1.02
CA TYR A 58 7.54 -1.11 0.48
C TYR A 58 7.55 -1.08 -1.04
N ALA A 59 8.10 -2.12 -1.68
CA ALA A 59 7.94 -2.34 -3.11
C ALA A 59 6.68 -3.18 -3.36
N VAL A 60 5.70 -2.63 -4.10
CA VAL A 60 4.52 -3.40 -4.54
C VAL A 60 4.80 -4.03 -5.90
N ILE A 61 4.80 -5.36 -5.97
CA ILE A 61 5.07 -6.12 -7.20
C ILE A 61 3.80 -6.84 -7.64
N GLU A 62 3.28 -6.49 -8.81
CA GLU A 62 2.20 -7.23 -9.47
C GLU A 62 2.84 -8.33 -10.34
N THR A 63 2.70 -9.59 -9.91
CA THR A 63 3.31 -10.72 -10.64
C THR A 63 2.33 -11.34 -11.62
N ILE A 64 2.76 -11.56 -12.87
CA ILE A 64 2.09 -12.43 -13.82
C ILE A 64 2.72 -13.82 -13.71
N ARG A 65 1.90 -14.85 -13.46
CA ARG A 65 2.36 -16.24 -13.39
C ARG A 65 1.70 -17.04 -14.51
N PRO A 66 2.46 -17.80 -15.33
CA PRO A 66 1.85 -18.62 -16.37
C PRO A 66 0.93 -19.66 -15.74
N MET A 67 -0.28 -19.78 -16.27
CA MET A 67 -1.18 -20.87 -15.90
C MET A 67 -0.60 -22.17 -16.44
N LYS A 68 -0.29 -23.10 -15.53
CA LYS A 68 0.33 -24.39 -15.86
C LYS A 68 -0.51 -25.09 -16.93
N GLY A 69 0.02 -25.20 -18.15
CA GLY A 69 -0.63 -25.88 -19.28
C GLY A 69 -1.42 -25.00 -20.27
N GLN A 70 -1.48 -23.67 -20.09
CA GLN A 70 -2.19 -22.78 -21.02
C GLN A 70 -1.29 -22.01 -21.99
N ASN A 71 0.02 -21.91 -21.71
CA ASN A 71 1.00 -21.29 -22.61
C ASN A 71 1.95 -22.37 -23.14
N ARG A 72 1.45 -23.20 -24.07
CA ARG A 72 2.28 -24.13 -24.84
C ARG A 72 1.99 -23.98 -26.32
#